data_AF-A0AAW7QS59-F1
#
_entry.id   AF-A0AAW7QS59-F1
#
_cell.length_a   1.000
_cell.length_b   1.000
_cell.length_c   1.000
_cell.angle_alpha   90.00
_cell.angle_beta   90.00
_cell.angle_gamma   90.00
#
_symmetry.space_group_name_H-M   'P 1'
#
loop_
_entity.id
_entity.type
_entity.pdbx_description
1 polymer ?
#
loop_
_entity_poly.entity_id
_entity_poly.type
_entity_poly.pdbx_seq_one_letter_code
_entity_poly.pdbx_strand_id
1 'polypeptide(L)'
;MPRRHAVRPANSSTLETTIDTAQPSTPPEDDPLAVLRYEPLPDLNPDQARQLLTSAPTPDDSTVKKLPARLRPKTTKHKGITRIDHPAKRTFGYFVRVTWNKQRRSKFFSDSVYGDRLAALAAAIEWRNATERELGKPRTERQVIGVARTSTGIVGVRRTIKDGREVYEATWRDGNRIRRTSYSIAKHGERRALALARRAREKYERQRQRTPAAD
;
A
#
# COMPACT_ATOMS: atom_id res chain seq x y z
N MET A 1 32.34 40.05 31.58
CA MET A 1 32.02 39.56 32.94
C MET A 1 31.36 38.18 32.81
N PRO A 2 31.56 37.27 33.78
CA PRO A 2 32.04 35.91 33.53
C PRO A 2 30.98 34.78 33.55
N ARG A 3 31.40 33.63 33.02
CA ARG A 3 30.82 32.28 33.15
C ARG A 3 30.42 31.96 34.59
N ARG A 4 29.28 31.28 34.80
CA ARG A 4 29.13 30.30 35.89
C ARG A 4 28.24 29.12 35.46
N HIS A 5 28.91 28.00 35.20
CA HIS A 5 28.36 26.67 35.45
C HIS A 5 28.05 26.54 36.94
N ALA A 6 26.92 25.93 37.29
CA ALA A 6 26.69 25.31 38.59
C ALA A 6 26.12 23.93 38.26
N VAL A 7 26.94 22.88 38.20
CA VAL A 7 27.54 22.14 39.32
C VAL A 7 26.46 21.67 40.30
N ARG A 8 26.08 20.42 40.08
CA ARG A 8 25.26 19.57 40.95
C ARG A 8 26.10 19.18 42.17
N PRO A 9 25.69 19.49 43.41
CA PRO A 9 26.35 18.90 44.56
C PRO A 9 25.80 17.49 44.79
N ALA A 10 26.72 16.53 44.84
CA ALA A 10 26.52 15.24 45.47
C ALA A 10 26.52 15.45 46.99
N ASN A 11 25.47 14.98 47.67
CA ASN A 11 25.54 14.67 49.09
C ASN A 11 25.36 13.16 49.23
N SER A 12 26.50 12.51 49.48
CA SER A 12 26.62 11.18 50.03
C SER A 12 26.20 11.20 51.50
N SER A 13 25.07 10.59 51.84
CA SER A 13 24.79 10.15 53.20
C SER A 13 24.97 8.64 53.26
N THR A 14 26.07 8.27 53.91
CA THR A 14 26.35 6.97 54.49
C THR A 14 25.17 6.52 55.36
N LEU A 15 24.65 5.33 55.14
CA LEU A 15 23.98 4.56 56.19
C LEU A 15 24.50 3.13 56.12
N GLU A 16 25.22 2.79 57.18
CA GLU A 16 25.65 1.46 57.54
C GLU A 16 24.44 0.55 57.80
N THR A 17 24.58 -0.69 57.34
CA THR A 17 24.21 -1.94 57.99
C THR A 17 23.04 -1.93 58.97
N THR A 18 21.94 -2.58 58.59
CA THR A 18 21.29 -3.57 59.45
C THR A 18 20.72 -4.67 58.56
N ILE A 19 21.31 -5.85 58.69
CA ILE A 19 20.81 -7.10 58.16
C ILE A 19 19.64 -7.47 59.06
N ASP A 20 18.42 -7.47 58.54
CA ASP A 20 17.32 -8.19 59.18
C ASP A 20 16.87 -9.33 58.26
N THR A 21 16.98 -10.53 58.82
CA THR A 21 16.63 -11.79 58.19
C THR A 21 15.12 -11.93 58.26
N ALA A 22 14.42 -11.62 57.16
CA ALA A 22 13.01 -11.97 57.00
C ALA A 22 12.87 -12.97 55.84
N GLN A 23 12.37 -14.16 56.17
CA GLN A 23 12.12 -15.25 55.23
C GLN A 23 11.13 -14.84 54.12
N PRO A 24 11.28 -15.35 52.88
CA PRO A 24 10.33 -15.06 51.81
C PRO A 24 9.00 -15.78 52.05
N SER A 25 7.96 -15.02 52.42
CA SER A 25 6.57 -15.44 52.25
C SER A 25 6.25 -15.44 50.76
N THR A 26 5.90 -16.60 50.22
CA THR A 26 5.41 -16.77 48.85
C THR A 26 4.14 -15.93 48.61
N PRO A 27 4.11 -15.04 47.60
CA PRO A 27 2.89 -14.35 47.22
C PRO A 27 2.04 -15.18 46.23
N PRO A 28 0.71 -14.99 46.20
CA PRO A 28 -0.23 -15.77 45.39
C PRO A 28 -0.09 -15.50 43.88
N GLU A 29 -0.20 -16.56 43.08
CA GLU A 29 0.16 -16.66 41.65
C GLU A 29 -0.71 -15.87 40.63
N ASP A 30 -1.73 -15.11 41.05
CA ASP A 30 -2.69 -14.50 40.11
C ASP A 30 -2.65 -12.96 40.08
N ASP A 31 -1.51 -12.36 39.71
CA ASP A 31 -1.43 -10.92 39.38
C ASP A 31 -1.28 -10.72 37.86
N PRO A 32 -2.33 -10.29 37.12
CA PRO A 32 -2.31 -10.19 35.66
C PRO A 32 -1.34 -9.13 35.12
N LEU A 33 -0.74 -8.31 35.99
CA LEU A 33 0.26 -7.30 35.66
C LEU A 33 1.71 -7.75 35.97
N ALA A 34 1.93 -9.00 36.41
CA ALA A 34 3.27 -9.54 36.67
C ALA A 34 4.19 -9.44 35.45
N VAL A 35 3.65 -9.55 34.23
CA VAL A 35 4.40 -9.42 32.96
C VAL A 35 5.05 -8.05 32.77
N LEU A 36 4.54 -7.00 33.45
CA LEU A 36 5.09 -5.65 33.39
C LEU A 36 6.09 -5.36 34.51
N ARG A 37 6.25 -6.27 35.48
CA ARG A 37 7.33 -6.16 36.47
C ARG A 37 8.62 -6.51 35.74
N TYR A 38 9.51 -5.53 35.65
CA TYR A 38 10.86 -5.75 35.16
C TYR A 38 11.57 -6.67 36.15
N GLU A 39 11.66 -7.96 35.84
CA GLU A 39 12.58 -8.85 36.53
C GLU A 39 14.01 -8.47 36.11
N PRO A 40 14.89 -8.17 37.07
CA PRO A 40 16.29 -7.90 36.75
C PRO A 40 16.86 -9.13 36.05
N LEU A 41 17.50 -8.91 34.89
CA LEU A 41 18.10 -10.02 34.15
C LEU A 41 19.03 -10.82 35.08
N PRO A 42 18.98 -12.17 35.02
CA PRO A 42 19.90 -12.99 35.79
C PRO A 42 21.34 -12.61 35.40
N ASP A 43 22.23 -12.54 36.40
CA ASP A 43 23.65 -12.29 36.20
C ASP A 43 24.26 -13.46 35.40
N LEU A 44 24.22 -13.33 34.07
CA LEU A 44 24.76 -14.31 33.14
C LEU A 44 26.28 -14.31 33.25
N ASN A 45 26.86 -15.47 33.58
CA ASN A 45 28.31 -15.61 33.55
C ASN A 45 28.85 -15.33 32.13
N PRO A 46 30.07 -14.80 32.00
CA PRO A 46 30.63 -14.40 30.70
C PRO A 46 30.69 -15.56 29.70
N ASP A 47 30.90 -16.79 30.18
CA ASP A 47 30.92 -17.97 29.32
C ASP A 47 29.51 -18.41 28.89
N GLN A 48 28.49 -18.21 29.73
CA GLN A 48 27.09 -18.42 29.34
C GLN A 48 26.65 -17.39 28.31
N ALA A 49 27.05 -16.13 28.46
CA ALA A 49 26.80 -15.07 27.47
C ALA A 49 27.47 -15.39 26.13
N ARG A 50 28.73 -15.88 26.14
CA ARG A 50 29.44 -16.36 24.95
C ARG A 50 28.76 -17.54 24.29
N GLN A 51 28.24 -18.48 25.09
CA GLN A 51 27.55 -19.65 24.59
C GLN A 51 26.22 -19.28 23.92
N LEU A 52 25.46 -18.34 24.49
CA LEU A 52 24.23 -17.80 23.88
C LEU A 52 24.49 -16.99 22.60
N LEU A 53 25.58 -16.22 22.56
CA LEU A 53 26.02 -15.50 21.36
C LEU A 53 26.50 -16.46 20.26
N THR A 54 27.12 -17.57 20.64
CA THR A 54 27.62 -18.60 19.72
C THR A 54 26.51 -19.53 19.23
N SER A 55 25.52 -19.82 20.07
CA SER A 55 24.36 -20.63 19.73
C SER A 55 23.23 -19.80 19.12
N ALA A 56 23.47 -18.53 18.76
CA ALA A 56 22.50 -17.77 18.00
C ALA A 56 22.17 -18.59 16.75
N PRO A 57 20.93 -19.09 16.60
CA PRO A 57 20.56 -19.74 15.36
C PRO A 57 20.81 -18.70 14.27
N THR A 58 21.74 -18.98 13.36
CA THR A 58 21.80 -18.24 12.11
C THR A 58 20.38 -18.25 11.58
N PRO A 59 19.72 -17.09 11.38
CA PRO A 59 18.36 -17.08 10.91
C PRO A 59 18.39 -17.81 9.56
N ASP A 60 17.90 -19.03 9.56
CA ASP A 60 17.72 -19.84 8.38
C ASP A 60 16.82 -19.00 7.47
N ASP A 61 17.38 -18.52 6.34
CA ASP A 61 16.75 -17.60 5.37
C ASP A 61 15.38 -18.13 4.86
N SER A 62 15.10 -19.40 5.15
CA SER A 62 13.84 -20.10 4.89
C SER A 62 12.63 -19.62 5.71
N THR A 63 12.83 -18.88 6.81
CA THR A 63 11.73 -18.47 7.73
C THR A 63 11.37 -16.99 7.72
N VAL A 64 11.79 -16.23 6.69
CA VAL A 64 11.18 -14.90 6.45
C VAL A 64 9.74 -15.12 5.97
N LYS A 65 8.76 -14.99 6.88
CA LYS A 65 7.33 -14.94 6.52
C LYS A 65 7.15 -13.84 5.47
N LYS A 66 7.04 -14.25 4.20
CA LYS A 66 6.87 -13.31 3.08
C LYS A 66 5.63 -12.47 3.35
N LEU A 67 5.82 -11.15 3.40
CA LEU A 67 4.71 -10.21 3.52
C LEU A 67 3.63 -10.56 2.48
N PRO A 68 2.34 -10.56 2.87
CA PRO A 68 1.28 -10.84 1.92
C PRO A 68 1.39 -9.86 0.74
N ALA A 69 1.14 -10.35 -0.48
CA ALA A 69 1.40 -9.59 -1.72
C ALA A 69 0.78 -8.19 -1.74
N ARG A 70 -0.30 -7.96 -0.98
CA ARG A 70 -0.99 -6.66 -0.85
C ARG A 70 -0.20 -5.61 -0.08
N LEU A 71 0.66 -6.01 0.85
CA LEU A 71 1.46 -5.11 1.70
C LEU A 71 2.87 -4.87 1.14
N ARG A 72 3.24 -5.57 0.06
CA ARG A 72 4.56 -5.38 -0.56
C ARG A 72 4.59 -4.02 -1.27
N PRO A 73 5.64 -3.21 -1.06
CA PRO A 73 5.75 -1.93 -1.74
C PRO A 73 5.82 -2.15 -3.25
N LYS A 74 5.22 -1.24 -4.02
CA LYS A 74 5.29 -1.28 -5.48
C LYS A 74 6.75 -1.08 -5.88
N THR A 75 7.22 -1.93 -6.78
CA THR A 75 8.61 -1.89 -7.26
C THR A 75 8.91 -0.66 -8.14
N THR A 76 7.88 -0.05 -8.74
CA THR A 76 8.00 1.13 -9.59
C THR A 76 6.89 2.12 -9.29
N LYS A 77 7.21 3.42 -9.34
CA LYS A 77 6.22 4.51 -9.19
C LYS A 77 5.25 4.57 -10.38
N HIS A 78 5.68 4.13 -11.55
CA HIS A 78 4.91 4.25 -12.80
C HIS A 78 3.83 3.16 -12.93
N LYS A 79 2.59 3.58 -13.20
CA LYS A 79 1.48 2.66 -13.51
C LYS A 79 1.74 1.80 -14.75
N GLY A 80 1.40 0.52 -14.62
CA GLY A 80 1.47 -0.47 -15.70
C GLY A 80 2.89 -0.94 -16.02
N ILE A 81 3.89 -0.48 -15.27
CA ILE A 81 5.27 -0.92 -15.37
C ILE A 81 5.57 -1.69 -14.08
N THR A 82 6.27 -2.81 -14.19
CA THR A 82 6.69 -3.61 -13.04
C THR A 82 8.10 -4.10 -13.29
N ARG A 83 8.98 -3.87 -12.33
CA ARG A 83 10.33 -4.42 -12.32
C ARG A 83 10.26 -5.92 -12.04
N ILE A 84 11.01 -6.68 -12.81
CA ILE A 84 11.19 -8.11 -12.62
C ILE A 84 12.68 -8.34 -12.40
N ASP A 85 13.03 -8.81 -11.20
CA ASP A 85 14.38 -9.20 -10.81
C ASP A 85 14.35 -10.69 -10.45
N HIS A 86 14.83 -11.54 -11.35
CA HIS A 86 14.98 -12.98 -11.12
C HIS A 86 16.46 -13.36 -11.16
N PRO A 87 17.19 -13.29 -10.03
CA PRO A 87 18.64 -13.50 -10.01
C PRO A 87 19.02 -14.92 -10.43
N ALA A 88 18.25 -15.94 -10.01
CA ALA A 88 18.48 -17.34 -10.40
C ALA A 88 18.39 -17.57 -11.92
N LYS A 89 17.55 -16.80 -12.63
CA LYS A 89 17.37 -16.89 -14.09
C LYS A 89 18.11 -15.79 -14.84
N ARG A 90 18.96 -15.01 -14.15
CA ARG A 90 19.67 -13.82 -14.69
C ARG A 90 18.77 -12.89 -15.53
N THR A 91 17.49 -12.82 -15.17
CA THR A 91 16.50 -12.07 -15.92
C THR A 91 16.18 -10.80 -15.15
N PHE A 92 16.67 -9.67 -15.66
CA PHE A 92 16.48 -8.34 -15.07
C PHE A 92 15.85 -7.43 -16.10
N GLY A 93 14.79 -6.73 -15.71
CA GLY A 93 14.14 -5.81 -16.63
C GLY A 93 12.80 -5.30 -16.16
N TYR A 94 12.15 -4.56 -17.05
CA TYR A 94 10.82 -3.98 -16.85
C TYR A 94 9.78 -4.65 -17.71
N PHE A 95 8.70 -5.08 -17.09
CA PHE A 95 7.53 -5.60 -17.78
C PHE A 95 6.43 -4.55 -17.81
N VAL A 96 6.02 -4.20 -19.03
CA VAL A 96 4.98 -3.20 -19.27
C VAL A 96 3.71 -3.90 -19.71
N ARG A 97 2.59 -3.50 -19.11
CA ARG A 97 1.24 -3.99 -19.44
C ARG A 97 0.30 -2.82 -19.66
N VAL A 98 -0.23 -2.72 -20.87
CA VAL A 98 -1.26 -1.75 -21.23
C VAL A 98 -2.53 -2.50 -21.59
N THR A 99 -3.61 -2.20 -20.89
CA THR A 99 -4.94 -2.73 -21.19
C THR A 99 -5.92 -1.60 -21.39
N TRP A 100 -6.68 -1.68 -22.49
CA TRP A 100 -7.70 -0.70 -22.87
C TRP A 100 -8.74 -1.35 -23.76
N ASN A 101 -10.03 -1.07 -23.54
CA ASN A 101 -11.13 -1.56 -24.38
C ASN A 101 -11.04 -3.04 -24.80
N LYS A 102 -10.79 -3.94 -23.84
CA LYS A 102 -10.56 -5.40 -24.02
C LYS A 102 -9.27 -5.78 -24.78
N GLN A 103 -8.56 -4.83 -25.36
CA GLN A 103 -7.24 -5.05 -25.96
C GLN A 103 -6.16 -5.04 -24.87
N ARG A 104 -5.20 -5.96 -24.98
CA ARG A 104 -4.08 -6.10 -24.05
C ARG A 104 -2.79 -6.11 -24.86
N ARG A 105 -1.86 -5.22 -24.51
CA ARG A 105 -0.51 -5.18 -25.07
C ARG A 105 0.47 -5.30 -23.92
N SER A 106 1.46 -6.18 -24.07
CA SER A 106 2.51 -6.37 -23.07
C SER A 106 3.85 -6.54 -23.74
N LYS A 107 4.90 -5.97 -23.14
CA LYS A 107 6.26 -6.09 -23.63
C LYS A 107 7.24 -6.10 -22.46
N PHE A 108 8.32 -6.87 -22.60
CA PHE A 108 9.41 -6.92 -21.64
C PHE A 108 10.62 -6.18 -22.19
N PHE A 109 11.27 -5.41 -21.32
CA PHE A 109 12.46 -4.61 -21.60
C PHE A 109 13.57 -5.10 -20.66
N SER A 110 14.51 -5.87 -21.18
CA SER A 110 15.62 -6.42 -20.40
C SER A 110 16.72 -5.37 -20.23
N ASP A 111 17.34 -5.33 -19.05
CA ASP A 111 18.44 -4.39 -18.79
C ASP A 111 19.64 -4.67 -19.68
N SER A 112 19.94 -5.95 -19.93
CA SER A 112 21.09 -6.33 -20.76
C SER A 112 20.98 -5.87 -22.21
N VAL A 113 19.76 -5.69 -22.74
CA VAL A 113 19.56 -5.23 -24.13
C VAL A 113 19.67 -3.71 -24.22
N TYR A 114 19.18 -2.99 -23.21
CA TYR A 114 19.22 -1.53 -23.16
C TYR A 114 20.45 -0.98 -22.43
N GLY A 115 21.36 -1.86 -21.98
CA GLY A 115 22.62 -1.55 -21.31
C GLY A 115 22.49 -1.31 -19.80
N ASP A 116 21.48 -0.56 -19.37
CA ASP A 116 21.28 -0.21 -17.96
C ASP A 116 19.81 -0.20 -17.54
N ARG A 117 19.58 -0.26 -16.23
CA ARG A 117 18.27 -0.16 -15.58
C ARG A 117 17.55 1.13 -15.94
N LEU A 118 18.23 2.27 -15.95
CA LEU A 118 17.58 3.55 -16.27
C LEU A 118 17.17 3.63 -17.74
N ALA A 119 18.03 3.15 -18.64
CA ALA A 119 17.74 3.08 -20.07
C ALA A 119 16.56 2.14 -20.36
N ALA A 120 16.52 0.96 -19.74
CA ALA A 120 15.40 0.04 -19.86
C ALA A 120 14.09 0.63 -19.32
N LEU A 121 14.15 1.42 -18.24
CA LEU A 121 13.00 2.11 -17.68
C LEU A 121 12.48 3.21 -18.63
N ALA A 122 13.37 4.00 -19.23
CA ALA A 122 13.01 5.04 -20.19
C ALA A 122 12.31 4.44 -21.40
N ALA A 123 12.89 3.40 -22.01
CA ALA A 123 12.31 2.67 -23.14
C ALA A 123 10.93 2.07 -22.79
N ALA A 124 10.79 1.52 -21.58
CA ALA A 124 9.52 1.00 -21.09
C ALA A 124 8.43 2.09 -20.96
N ILE A 125 8.80 3.29 -20.50
CA ILE A 125 7.91 4.45 -20.38
C ILE A 125 7.47 4.95 -21.75
N GLU A 126 8.42 5.11 -22.68
CA GLU A 126 8.14 5.58 -24.04
C GLU A 126 7.21 4.62 -24.78
N TRP A 127 7.52 3.31 -24.75
CA TRP A 127 6.68 2.31 -25.36
C TRP A 127 5.27 2.31 -24.77
N ARG A 128 5.14 2.41 -23.43
CA ARG A 128 3.83 2.52 -22.78
C ARG A 128 3.06 3.73 -23.32
N ASN A 129 3.69 4.90 -23.36
CA ASN A 129 3.03 6.13 -23.79
C ASN A 129 2.61 6.05 -25.26
N ALA A 130 3.45 5.49 -26.13
CA ALA A 130 3.13 5.25 -27.54
C ALA A 130 1.94 4.29 -27.69
N THR A 131 1.94 3.17 -26.96
CA THR A 131 0.83 2.21 -26.97
C THR A 131 -0.46 2.79 -26.37
N GLU A 132 -0.37 3.62 -25.33
CA GLU A 132 -1.55 4.31 -24.78
C GLU A 132 -2.15 5.30 -25.79
N ARG A 133 -1.31 5.99 -26.56
CA ARG A 133 -1.74 6.89 -27.65
C ARG A 133 -2.37 6.11 -28.81
N GLU A 134 -1.77 5.01 -29.25
CA GLU A 134 -2.31 4.13 -30.29
C GLU A 134 -3.69 3.58 -29.92
N LEU A 135 -3.85 3.16 -28.66
CA LEU A 135 -5.12 2.63 -28.16
C LEU A 135 -6.17 3.73 -27.85
N GLY A 136 -5.81 5.01 -27.92
CA GLY A 136 -6.69 6.13 -27.59
C GLY A 136 -7.05 6.20 -26.09
N LYS A 137 -6.17 5.73 -25.21
CA LYS A 137 -6.38 5.76 -23.77
C LYS A 137 -5.96 7.10 -23.18
N PRO A 138 -6.81 7.79 -22.40
CA PRO A 138 -6.39 9.00 -21.70
C PRO A 138 -5.28 8.68 -20.70
N ARG A 139 -4.18 9.45 -20.78
CA ARG A 139 -3.02 9.31 -19.90
C ARG A 139 -3.40 9.81 -18.50
N THR A 140 -3.84 8.91 -17.65
CA THR A 140 -4.15 9.19 -16.24
C THR A 140 -3.48 8.15 -15.35
N GLU A 141 -2.87 8.60 -14.26
CA GLU A 141 -2.21 7.72 -13.29
C GLU A 141 -3.22 6.89 -12.48
N ARG A 142 -4.46 7.35 -12.43
CA ARG A 142 -5.57 6.62 -11.83
C ARG A 142 -6.02 5.45 -12.73
N GLN A 143 -6.67 4.45 -12.14
CA GLN A 143 -7.30 3.37 -12.91
C GLN A 143 -8.44 3.92 -13.76
N VAL A 144 -8.42 3.66 -15.07
CA VAL A 144 -9.50 4.02 -16.00
C VAL A 144 -10.04 2.72 -16.59
N ILE A 145 -11.36 2.55 -16.56
CA ILE A 145 -12.05 1.39 -17.12
C ILE A 145 -12.67 1.85 -18.44
N GLY A 146 -12.23 1.27 -19.55
CA GLY A 146 -12.76 1.60 -20.88
C GLY A 146 -13.96 0.75 -21.33
N VAL A 147 -14.24 -0.36 -20.63
CA VAL A 147 -15.26 -1.32 -21.04
C VAL A 147 -16.52 -1.19 -20.18
N ALA A 148 -17.66 -0.93 -20.83
CA ALA A 148 -18.96 -1.05 -20.19
C ALA A 148 -19.32 -2.53 -20.04
N ARG A 149 -19.71 -2.93 -18.82
CA ARG A 149 -20.17 -4.29 -18.51
C ARG A 149 -21.68 -4.38 -18.34
N THR A 150 -22.41 -3.33 -18.72
CA THR A 150 -23.82 -3.16 -18.41
C THR A 150 -24.63 -3.04 -19.70
N SER A 151 -25.91 -3.41 -19.63
CA SER A 151 -26.88 -3.38 -20.74
C SER A 151 -27.02 -2.03 -21.43
N THR A 152 -26.68 -0.93 -20.75
CA THR A 152 -26.72 0.44 -21.28
C THR A 152 -25.57 0.77 -22.24
N GLY A 153 -24.52 -0.05 -22.28
CA GLY A 153 -23.33 0.21 -23.09
C GLY A 153 -22.44 1.36 -22.60
N ILE A 154 -22.81 2.04 -21.50
CA ILE A 154 -22.08 3.19 -20.94
C ILE A 154 -21.33 2.77 -19.67
N VAL A 155 -20.04 3.11 -19.58
CA VAL A 155 -19.18 2.74 -18.45
C VAL A 155 -19.69 3.36 -17.14
N GLY A 156 -20.09 2.51 -16.20
CA GLY A 156 -20.50 2.93 -14.85
C GLY A 156 -21.95 3.45 -14.79
N VAL A 157 -22.74 3.27 -15.84
CA VAL A 157 -24.19 3.53 -15.82
C VAL A 157 -24.92 2.21 -15.89
N ARG A 158 -25.87 1.98 -14.99
CA ARG A 158 -26.70 0.76 -14.97
C ARG A 158 -28.17 1.06 -14.82
N ARG A 159 -29.02 0.21 -15.39
CA ARG A 159 -30.46 0.17 -15.10
C ARG A 159 -30.67 -0.67 -13.84
N THR A 160 -31.38 -0.14 -12.87
CA THR A 160 -31.66 -0.81 -11.58
C THR A 160 -33.03 -0.39 -11.08
N ILE A 161 -33.69 -1.27 -10.34
CA ILE A 161 -34.97 -0.98 -9.68
C ILE A 161 -34.65 -0.52 -8.26
N LYS A 162 -35.10 0.68 -7.87
CA LYS A 162 -35.02 1.22 -6.50
C LYS A 162 -36.43 1.58 -6.05
N ASP A 163 -36.83 1.08 -4.88
CA ASP A 163 -38.13 1.36 -4.27
C ASP A 163 -39.31 1.08 -5.25
N GLY A 164 -39.22 -0.03 -5.99
CA GLY A 164 -40.21 -0.42 -7.00
C GLY A 164 -40.22 0.42 -8.29
N ARG A 165 -39.32 1.41 -8.41
CA ARG A 165 -39.22 2.28 -9.59
C ARG A 165 -37.97 1.97 -10.38
N GLU A 166 -38.09 2.01 -11.71
CA GLU A 166 -36.93 1.87 -12.57
C GLU A 166 -36.09 3.15 -12.65
N VAL A 167 -34.79 2.99 -12.50
CA VAL A 167 -33.85 4.11 -12.35
C VAL A 167 -32.55 3.80 -13.10
N TYR A 168 -31.99 4.82 -13.75
CA TYR A 168 -30.61 4.79 -14.25
C TYR A 168 -29.67 5.31 -13.19
N GLU A 169 -28.76 4.46 -12.71
CA GLU A 169 -27.75 4.80 -11.72
C GLU A 169 -26.39 5.01 -12.39
N ALA A 170 -25.81 6.20 -12.21
CA ALA A 170 -24.45 6.53 -12.58
C ALA A 170 -23.54 6.44 -11.34
N THR A 171 -22.49 5.63 -11.43
CA THR A 171 -21.48 5.46 -10.37
C THR A 171 -20.14 6.04 -10.82
N TRP A 172 -19.46 6.77 -9.93
CA TRP A 172 -18.09 7.23 -10.15
C TRP A 172 -17.27 7.11 -8.87
N ARG A 173 -15.94 7.09 -9.04
CA ARG A 173 -14.99 7.08 -7.94
C ARG A 173 -14.43 8.48 -7.74
N ASP A 174 -14.59 9.01 -6.55
CA ASP A 174 -14.08 10.29 -6.10
C ASP A 174 -13.00 10.04 -5.03
N GLY A 175 -11.72 10.14 -5.44
CA GLY A 175 -10.60 9.74 -4.60
C GLY A 175 -10.73 8.30 -4.10
N ASN A 176 -10.90 8.15 -2.79
CA ASN A 176 -11.07 6.85 -2.14
C ASN A 176 -12.54 6.44 -1.92
N ARG A 177 -13.50 7.33 -2.20
CA ARG A 177 -14.94 7.07 -2.00
C ARG A 177 -15.63 6.76 -3.33
N ILE A 178 -16.65 5.91 -3.28
CA ILE A 178 -17.52 5.63 -4.41
C ILE A 178 -18.80 6.45 -4.24
N ARG A 179 -19.16 7.25 -5.25
CA ARG A 179 -20.37 8.08 -5.26
C ARG A 179 -21.32 7.59 -6.36
N ARG A 180 -22.62 7.77 -6.13
CA ARG A 180 -23.69 7.31 -7.02
C ARG A 180 -24.76 8.40 -7.12
N THR A 181 -25.29 8.62 -8.32
CA THR A 181 -26.50 9.40 -8.56
C THR A 181 -27.47 8.59 -9.39
N SER A 182 -28.76 8.77 -9.13
CA SER A 182 -29.81 7.95 -9.69
C SER A 182 -30.90 8.81 -10.34
N TYR A 183 -31.27 8.49 -11.58
CA TYR A 183 -32.24 9.23 -12.40
C TYR A 183 -33.45 8.36 -12.72
N SER A 184 -34.63 8.72 -12.21
CA SER A 184 -35.84 7.93 -12.38
C SER A 184 -36.35 7.95 -13.82
N ILE A 185 -36.68 6.76 -14.35
CA ILE A 185 -37.26 6.61 -15.69
C ILE A 185 -38.69 7.15 -15.73
N ALA A 186 -39.48 6.93 -14.67
CA ALA A 186 -40.85 7.43 -14.60
C ALA A 186 -40.94 8.96 -14.70
N LYS A 187 -39.97 9.69 -14.12
CA LYS A 187 -39.96 11.17 -14.13
C LYS A 187 -39.49 11.76 -15.45
N HIS A 188 -38.48 11.17 -16.08
CA HIS A 188 -37.79 11.79 -17.22
C HIS A 188 -38.03 11.07 -18.55
N GLY A 189 -38.55 9.84 -18.53
CA GLY A 189 -38.56 8.94 -19.68
C GLY A 189 -37.19 8.27 -19.90
N GLU A 190 -37.18 7.11 -20.54
CA GLU A 190 -35.99 6.26 -20.66
C GLU A 190 -34.81 6.96 -21.35
N ARG A 191 -35.05 7.54 -22.54
CA ARG A 191 -34.00 8.22 -23.33
C ARG A 191 -33.39 9.41 -22.58
N ARG A 192 -34.22 10.25 -21.94
CA ARG A 192 -33.73 11.44 -21.22
C ARG A 192 -33.03 11.06 -19.92
N ALA A 193 -33.55 10.08 -19.18
CA ALA A 193 -32.91 9.58 -17.96
C ALA A 193 -31.53 8.98 -18.25
N LEU A 194 -31.40 8.21 -19.34
CA LEU A 194 -30.11 7.67 -19.80
C LEU A 194 -29.15 8.78 -20.21
N ALA A 195 -29.62 9.79 -20.96
CA ALA A 195 -28.80 10.94 -21.36
C ALA A 195 -28.30 11.76 -20.16
N LEU A 196 -29.15 11.96 -19.15
CA LEU A 196 -28.77 12.61 -17.89
C LEU A 196 -27.70 11.81 -17.14
N ALA A 197 -27.88 10.49 -17.03
CA ALA A 197 -26.89 9.61 -16.40
C ALA A 197 -25.55 9.63 -17.15
N ARG A 198 -25.58 9.64 -18.49
CA ARG A 198 -24.38 9.78 -19.33
C ARG A 198 -23.68 11.11 -19.08
N ARG A 199 -24.41 12.22 -19.12
CA ARG A 199 -23.85 13.57 -18.91
C ARG A 199 -23.25 13.72 -17.52
N ALA A 200 -23.92 13.20 -16.50
CA ALA A 200 -23.40 13.17 -15.13
C ALA A 200 -22.08 12.39 -15.09
N ARG A 201 -22.03 11.21 -15.71
CA ARG A 201 -20.82 10.38 -15.76
C ARG A 201 -19.65 11.08 -16.45
N GLU A 202 -19.88 11.66 -17.63
CA GLU A 202 -18.86 12.39 -18.38
C GLU A 202 -18.33 13.60 -17.61
N LYS A 203 -19.21 14.34 -16.92
CA LYS A 203 -18.83 15.48 -16.06
C LYS A 203 -17.85 15.04 -14.97
N TYR A 204 -18.15 13.97 -14.24
CA TYR A 204 -17.29 13.49 -13.15
C TYR A 204 -16.01 12.83 -13.65
N GLU A 205 -16.02 12.14 -14.79
CA GLU A 205 -14.79 11.63 -15.42
C GLU A 205 -13.87 12.77 -15.83
N ARG A 206 -14.40 13.86 -16.41
CA ARG A 206 -13.62 15.05 -16.74
C ARG A 206 -13.02 15.72 -15.51
N GLN A 207 -13.81 15.86 -14.43
CA GLN A 207 -13.32 16.40 -13.17
C GLN A 207 -12.19 15.54 -12.59
N ARG A 208 -12.35 14.22 -12.63
CA ARG A 208 -11.35 13.25 -12.17
C ARG A 208 -10.05 13.28 -12.98
N GLN A 209 -10.13 13.55 -14.28
CA GLN A 209 -8.95 13.72 -15.14
C GLN A 209 -8.21 15.02 -14.82
N ARG A 210 -8.93 16.09 -14.48
CA ARG A 210 -8.35 17.38 -14.13
C ARG A 210 -7.73 17.40 -12.72
N THR A 211 -8.34 16.70 -11.76
CA THR A 211 -7.84 16.67 -10.38
C THR A 211 -6.73 15.61 -10.23
N PRO A 212 -5.46 16.00 -9.97
CA PRO A 212 -4.40 15.04 -9.68
C PRO A 212 -4.80 14.16 -8.49
N ALA A 213 -4.26 12.95 -8.42
CA ALA A 213 -4.39 12.17 -7.19
C ALA A 213 -3.70 12.96 -6.08
N ALA A 214 -4.45 13.41 -5.07
CA ALA A 214 -3.84 13.77 -3.80
C ALA A 214 -3.26 12.47 -3.25
N ASP A 215 -1.93 12.44 -3.11
CA ASP A 215 -1.20 11.35 -2.48
C ASP A 215 -1.55 11.25 -0.99
#